data_AF-A0A7V3HBN6-F1
#
_entry.id   AF-A0A7V3HBN6-F1
#
_cell.length_a   1.000
_cell.length_b   1.000
_cell.length_c   1.000
_cell.angle_alpha   90.00
_cell.angle_beta   90.00
_cell.angle_gamma   90.00
#
_symmetry.space_group_name_H-M   'P 1'
#
loop_
_entity.id
_entity.type
_entity.pdbx_description
1 polymer ?
#
loop_
_entity_poly.entity_id
_entity_poly.type
_entity_poly.pdbx_seq_one_letter_code
_entity_poly.pdbx_strand_id
1 'polypeptide(L)'
;MKVIIIGGGPGGYPAALKLKNYGAEVKIIESNDFGGTCLNRGCIPSKALLEIGHRKHNFEEIMKFSDKKNIELKDYFSWEKIKAHKQDVVYRI
;
A
#
# COMPACT_ATOMS: atom_id res chain seq x y z
N MET A 1 16.52 14.21 -27.16
CA MET A 1 16.48 12.74 -26.98
C MET A 1 15.06 12.30 -26.69
N LYS A 2 14.56 11.23 -27.32
CA LYS A 2 13.20 10.70 -27.12
C LYS A 2 13.28 9.32 -26.47
N VAL A 3 12.52 9.10 -25.40
CA VAL A 3 12.52 7.84 -24.64
C VAL A 3 11.09 7.37 -24.43
N ILE A 4 10.86 6.08 -24.67
CA ILE A 4 9.61 5.40 -24.32
C ILE A 4 9.91 4.46 -23.17
N ILE A 5 9.13 4.55 -22.11
CA ILE A 5 9.19 3.68 -20.94
C ILE A 5 7.96 2.79 -20.95
N ILE A 6 8.16 1.48 -20.92
CA ILE A 6 7.09 0.49 -20.81
C ILE A 6 7.01 0.08 -19.34
N GLY A 7 5.90 0.44 -18.70
CA GLY A 7 5.64 0.26 -17.27
C GLY A 7 5.74 1.56 -16.48
N GLY A 8 4.65 1.96 -15.82
CA GLY A 8 4.53 3.12 -14.93
C GLY A 8 4.78 2.76 -13.45
N GLY A 9 5.50 1.67 -13.19
CA GLY A 9 5.82 1.20 -11.83
C GLY A 9 6.95 1.97 -11.14
N PRO A 10 7.40 1.52 -9.95
CA PRO A 10 8.43 2.20 -9.15
C PRO A 10 9.79 2.35 -9.83
N GLY A 11 10.07 1.59 -10.90
CA GLY A 11 11.23 1.83 -11.75
C GLY A 11 10.96 2.81 -12.89
N GLY A 12 9.74 2.80 -13.43
CA GLY A 12 9.39 3.53 -14.65
C GLY A 12 9.11 5.00 -14.43
N TYR A 13 8.20 5.34 -13.52
CA TYR A 13 7.84 6.75 -13.32
C TYR A 13 8.99 7.59 -12.74
N PRO A 14 9.85 7.10 -11.81
CA PRO A 14 11.00 7.89 -11.36
C PRO A 14 12.06 8.07 -12.46
N ALA A 15 12.29 7.04 -13.27
CA ALA A 15 13.19 7.15 -14.42
C ALA A 15 12.67 8.18 -15.41
N ALA A 16 11.37 8.20 -15.68
CA ALA A 16 10.74 9.19 -16.55
C ALA A 16 10.95 10.62 -16.03
N LEU A 17 10.69 10.85 -14.74
CA LEU A 17 10.89 12.14 -14.09
C LEU A 17 12.37 12.57 -14.18
N LYS A 18 13.30 11.65 -13.89
CA LYS A 18 14.73 11.94 -13.95
C LYS A 18 15.18 12.30 -15.37
N LEU A 19 14.73 11.56 -16.38
CA LEU A 19 15.01 11.86 -17.79
C LEU A 19 14.42 13.19 -18.23
N LYS A 20 13.20 13.52 -17.76
CA LYS A 20 12.57 14.80 -18.06
C LYS A 20 13.37 15.98 -17.48
N ASN A 21 13.93 15.82 -16.29
CA ASN A 21 14.83 16.82 -15.68
C ASN A 21 16.11 17.05 -16.49
N TYR A 22 16.54 16.09 -17.32
CA TYR A 22 17.65 16.25 -18.26
C TYR A 22 17.22 16.71 -19.66
N GLY A 23 15.97 17.17 -19.83
CA GLY A 23 15.48 17.70 -21.10
C GLY A 23 15.05 16.65 -22.12
N ALA A 24 14.92 15.38 -21.73
CA ALA A 24 14.38 14.35 -22.63
C ALA A 24 12.87 14.52 -22.85
N GLU A 25 12.40 14.15 -24.03
CA GLU A 25 10.99 13.90 -24.28
C GLU A 25 10.68 12.45 -23.90
N VAL A 26 9.82 12.24 -22.90
CA VAL A 26 9.54 10.92 -22.35
C VAL A 26 8.06 10.61 -22.46
N LYS A 27 7.73 9.40 -22.90
CA LYS A 27 6.38 8.84 -22.86
C LYS A 27 6.39 7.56 -22.02
N ILE A 28 5.41 7.40 -21.15
CA ILE A 28 5.19 6.17 -20.38
C ILE A 28 3.98 5.45 -20.96
N ILE A 29 4.10 4.14 -21.12
CA ILE A 29 3.00 3.26 -21.52
C ILE A 29 2.81 2.26 -20.38
N GLU A 30 1.63 2.26 -19.76
CA GLU A 30 1.24 1.31 -18.72
C GLU A 30 -0.09 0.66 -19.13
N SER A 31 -0.23 -0.64 -18.89
CA SER A 31 -1.40 -1.41 -19.29
C SER A 31 -2.48 -1.50 -18.21
N ASN A 32 -2.11 -1.25 -16.94
CA ASN A 32 -3.02 -1.28 -15.80
C ASN A 32 -2.91 0.01 -14.98
N ASP A 33 -2.96 -0.12 -13.65
CA ASP A 33 -2.84 1.00 -12.71
C ASP A 33 -1.40 1.56 -12.68
N PHE A 34 -1.31 2.89 -12.71
CA PHE A 34 -0.06 3.60 -12.53
C PHE A 34 0.53 3.36 -11.13
N GLY A 35 1.86 3.44 -10.99
CA GLY A 35 2.57 3.09 -9.74
C GLY A 35 2.90 1.60 -9.60
N GLY A 36 2.39 0.76 -10.51
CA GLY A 36 2.80 -0.63 -10.67
C GLY A 36 2.43 -1.56 -9.51
N THR A 37 3.02 -2.75 -9.49
CA THR A 37 2.66 -3.80 -8.52
C THR A 37 2.86 -3.36 -7.07
N CYS A 38 3.99 -2.71 -6.77
CA CYS A 38 4.36 -2.33 -5.40
C CYS A 38 3.29 -1.45 -4.74
N LEU A 39 2.81 -0.43 -5.46
CA LEU A 39 1.77 0.49 -4.98
C LEU A 39 0.40 -0.18 -4.91
N ASN A 40 -0.01 -0.83 -6.00
CA ASN A 40 -1.42 -1.21 -6.16
C ASN A 40 -1.79 -2.54 -5.49
N ARG A 41 -0.86 -3.50 -5.45
CA ARG A 41 -1.14 -4.89 -5.05
C ARG A 41 0.07 -5.64 -4.48
N GLY A 42 1.04 -4.89 -3.95
CA GLY A 42 2.32 -5.41 -3.48
C GLY A 42 2.66 -4.86 -2.11
N CYS A 43 3.86 -4.28 -1.98
CA CYS A 43 4.43 -3.88 -0.71
C CYS A 43 3.59 -2.86 0.07
N ILE A 44 2.94 -1.91 -0.61
CA ILE A 44 2.15 -0.87 0.06
C ILE A 44 0.90 -1.46 0.73
N PRO A 45 -0.01 -2.14 0.00
CA PRO A 45 -1.18 -2.73 0.62
C PRO A 45 -0.82 -3.87 1.58
N SER A 46 0.24 -4.64 1.33
CA SER A 46 0.66 -5.69 2.27
C SER A 46 1.14 -5.11 3.60
N LYS A 47 1.92 -4.02 3.58
CA LYS A 47 2.37 -3.34 4.81
C LYS A 47 1.22 -2.69 5.57
N ALA A 48 0.23 -2.11 4.87
CA ALA A 48 -0.97 -1.58 5.51
C ALA A 48 -1.74 -2.67 6.29
N LEU A 49 -1.83 -3.88 5.74
CA LEU A 49 -2.47 -5.02 6.41
C LEU A 49 -1.61 -5.58 7.55
N LEU A 50 -0.29 -5.71 7.35
CA LEU A 50 0.64 -6.21 8.36
C LEU A 50 0.65 -5.35 9.62
N GLU A 51 0.61 -4.02 9.47
CA GLU A 51 0.53 -3.09 10.60
C GLU A 51 -0.72 -3.35 11.47
N ILE A 52 -1.87 -3.58 10.84
CA ILE A 52 -3.09 -3.95 11.59
C ILE A 52 -2.94 -5.34 12.24
N GLY A 53 -2.29 -6.29 11.55
CA GLY A 53 -1.98 -7.60 12.10
C GLY A 53 -1.14 -7.52 13.37
N HIS A 54 -0.09 -6.70 13.38
CA HIS A 54 0.73 -6.45 14.57
C HIS A 54 -0.07 -5.80 15.70
N ARG A 55 -0.92 -4.81 15.39
CA ARG A 55 -1.80 -4.19 16.39
C ARG A 55 -2.77 -5.18 17.02
N LYS A 56 -3.34 -6.07 16.20
CA LYS A 56 -4.21 -7.15 16.67
C LYS A 56 -3.46 -8.10 17.60
N HIS A 57 -2.27 -8.55 17.18
CA HIS A 57 -1.45 -9.44 18.00
C HIS A 57 -1.06 -8.81 19.35
N ASN A 58 -0.60 -7.56 19.35
CA ASN A 58 -0.27 -6.84 20.58
C ASN A 58 -1.50 -6.65 21.48
N PHE A 59 -2.67 -6.38 20.89
CA PHE A 59 -3.92 -6.28 21.63
C PHE A 59 -4.29 -7.61 22.30
N GLU A 60 -4.17 -8.73 21.60
CA GLU A 60 -4.38 -10.08 22.16
C GLU A 60 -3.44 -10.36 23.35
N GLU A 61 -2.16 -9.98 23.25
CA GLU A 61 -1.20 -10.13 24.36
C GLU A 61 -1.59 -9.28 25.57
N ILE A 62 -1.98 -8.02 25.38
CA ILE A 62 -2.43 -7.13 26.48
C ILE A 62 -3.71 -7.67 27.13
N MET A 63 -4.62 -8.22 26.33
CA MET A 63 -5.89 -8.75 26.81
C MET A 63 -5.74 -9.93 27.77
N LYS A 64 -4.61 -10.67 27.75
CA LYS A 64 -4.31 -11.73 28.72
C LYS A 64 -4.24 -11.21 30.17
N PHE A 65 -3.99 -9.92 30.36
CA PHE A 65 -3.92 -9.27 31.67
C PHE A 65 -5.20 -8.49 32.03
N SER A 66 -6.28 -8.63 31.25
CA SER A 66 -7.53 -7.92 31.48
C SER A 66 -8.50 -8.71 32.36
N ASP A 67 -9.14 -8.03 33.32
CA ASP A 67 -10.23 -8.62 34.13
C ASP A 67 -11.54 -8.84 33.35
N LYS A 68 -11.62 -8.33 32.10
CA LYS A 68 -12.81 -8.47 31.25
C LYS A 68 -12.83 -9.82 30.54
N LYS A 69 -13.82 -10.67 30.88
CA LYS A 69 -13.92 -12.06 30.40
C LYS A 69 -14.68 -12.27 29.07
N ASN A 70 -15.38 -11.28 28.55
CA ASN A 70 -16.20 -11.39 27.33
C ASN A 70 -15.79 -10.37 26.27
N ILE A 71 -14.55 -10.44 25.79
CA ILE A 71 -14.09 -9.60 24.68
C ILE A 71 -13.83 -10.48 23.47
N GLU A 72 -14.60 -10.25 22.41
CA GLU A 72 -14.31 -10.84 21.12
C GLU A 72 -13.51 -9.87 20.25
N LEU A 73 -12.51 -10.38 19.53
CA LEU A 73 -11.66 -9.55 18.66
C LEU A 73 -12.44 -8.85 17.55
N LYS A 74 -13.57 -9.44 17.11
CA LYS A 74 -14.45 -8.88 16.07
C LYS A 74 -15.07 -7.54 16.50
N ASP A 75 -15.19 -7.30 17.81
CA ASP A 75 -15.75 -6.07 18.36
C ASP A 75 -14.80 -4.88 18.18
N TYR A 76 -13.50 -5.17 18.01
CA TYR A 76 -12.42 -4.17 17.90
C TYR A 76 -11.83 -4.11 16.49
N PHE A 77 -11.78 -5.23 15.77
CA PHE A 77 -11.16 -5.34 14.45
C PHE A 77 -12.18 -5.77 13.39
N SER A 78 -12.71 -4.78 12.67
CA SER A 78 -13.63 -5.00 11.54
C SER A 78 -12.87 -5.21 10.23
N TRP A 79 -13.05 -6.37 9.59
CA TRP A 79 -12.41 -6.67 8.30
C TRP A 79 -12.78 -5.68 7.20
N GLU A 80 -14.03 -5.21 7.16
CA GLU A 80 -14.48 -4.21 6.19
C GLU A 80 -13.72 -2.88 6.37
N LYS A 81 -13.57 -2.41 7.61
CA LYS A 81 -12.79 -1.19 7.91
C LYS A 81 -11.31 -1.37 7.59
N ILE A 82 -10.75 -2.56 7.81
CA ILE A 82 -9.35 -2.86 7.49
C ILE A 82 -9.11 -2.85 5.98
N LYS A 83 -10.00 -3.47 5.20
CA LYS A 83 -9.94 -3.41 3.73
C LYS A 83 -10.08 -1.98 3.21
N ALA A 84 -11.00 -1.20 3.78
CA ALA A 84 -11.18 0.20 3.44
C ALA A 84 -9.91 1.02 3.74
N HIS A 85 -9.29 0.81 4.91
CA HIS A 85 -8.01 1.45 5.26
C HIS A 85 -6.90 1.08 4.28
N LYS A 86 -6.74 -0.20 3.95
CA LYS A 86 -5.76 -0.66 2.93
C LYS A 86 -5.99 0.07 1.60
N GLN A 87 -7.24 0.23 1.17
CA GLN A 87 -7.58 0.87 -0.09
C GLN A 87 -7.28 2.38 -0.07
N ASP A 88 -7.61 3.03 1.04
CA ASP A 88 -7.34 4.45 1.30
C ASP A 88 -5.82 4.75 1.32
N VAL A 89 -4.99 3.86 1.90
CA VAL A 89 -3.52 4.00 1.85
C VAL A 89 -2.99 3.97 0.41
N VAL A 90 -3.54 3.11 -0.45
CA VAL A 90 -3.10 3.01 -1.85
C VAL A 90 -3.48 4.26 -2.66
N TYR A 91 -4.69 4.80 -2.47
CA TYR A 91 -5.19 5.92 -3.27
C TYR A 91 -4.73 7.31 -2.81
N ARG A 92 -4.05 7.42 -1.66
CA ARG A 92 -3.51 8.70 -1.17
C ARG A 92 -2.15 9.07 -1.75
N ILE A 93 -1.48 8.14 -2.43
CA ILE A 93 -0.13 8.29 -3.00
C ILE A 93 -0.24 8.71 -4.46
#